data_AF-A0A2E8CWL4-F1
#
_entry.id   AF-A0A2E8CWL4-F1
#
_cell.length_a   1.000
_cell.length_b   1.000
_cell.length_c   1.000
_cell.angle_alpha   90.00
_cell.angle_beta   90.00
_cell.angle_gamma   90.00
#
_symmetry.space_group_name_H-M   'P 1'
#
loop_
_entity.id
_entity.type
_entity.pdbx_description
1 polymer ?
#
loop_
_entity_poly.entity_id
_entity_poly.type
_entity_poly.pdbx_seq_one_letter_code
_entity_poly.pdbx_strand_id
1 'polypeptide(L)'
;MVPELQRTLMRLIFGIALFGIAVWSAKKGYDIMDPTYLVIGVICFVIGLIAVWESLFAAATRPFMALIESIVFPVTKFNKPLLNLKLPAYYIDEGRYDEALIEYMKIIKYYPDETGAYEKAIWLHVEIFEDSEEAMKLFNRAKKRNISLSEQSRSLVKIGSKPLG
;
A
#
# COMPACT_ATOMS: atom_id res chain seq x y z
N MET A 1 9.28 -2.27 9.99
CA MET A 1 10.12 -1.17 9.44
C MET A 1 11.54 -1.14 10.03
N VAL A 2 11.72 -1.39 11.32
CA VAL A 2 13.03 -1.37 12.02
C VAL A 2 14.10 -2.38 11.53
N PRO A 3 13.79 -3.64 11.14
CA PRO A 3 14.84 -4.64 10.90
C PRO A 3 15.63 -4.42 9.59
N GLU A 4 15.04 -3.78 8.58
CA GLU A 4 15.72 -3.47 7.32
C GLU A 4 16.71 -2.30 7.44
N LEU A 5 16.35 -1.30 8.26
CA LEU A 5 17.23 -0.17 8.56
C LEU A 5 18.48 -0.65 9.31
N GLN A 6 18.29 -1.55 10.29
CA GLN A 6 19.39 -2.11 11.07
C GLN A 6 20.36 -2.92 10.20
N ARG A 7 19.86 -3.73 9.25
CA ARG A 7 20.72 -4.47 8.31
C ARG A 7 21.51 -3.55 7.37
N THR A 8 20.88 -2.47 6.90
CA THR A 8 21.52 -1.49 6.01
C THR A 8 22.63 -0.73 6.74
N LEU A 9 22.37 -0.31 7.98
CA LEU A 9 23.36 0.35 8.83
C LEU A 9 24.53 -0.58 9.17
N MET A 10 24.28 -1.85 9.49
CA MET A 10 25.35 -2.82 9.75
C MET A 10 26.25 -3.03 8.52
N ARG A 11 25.67 -3.13 7.32
CA ARG A 11 26.43 -3.24 6.06
C ARG A 11 27.29 -2.00 5.80
N LEU A 12 26.76 -0.80 6.07
CA LEU A 12 27.48 0.47 5.92
C LEU A 12 28.65 0.60 6.91
N ILE A 13 28.41 0.30 8.19
CA ILE A 13 29.44 0.35 9.23
C ILE A 13 30.56 -0.66 8.92
N PHE A 14 30.19 -1.87 8.46
CA PHE A 14 31.15 -2.89 8.06
C PHE A 14 32.00 -2.46 6.85
N GLY A 15 31.37 -1.84 5.84
CA GLY A 15 32.08 -1.27 4.69
C GLY A 15 33.07 -0.17 5.10
N ILE A 16 32.63 0.79 5.92
CA ILE A 16 33.49 1.89 6.43
C ILE A 16 34.67 1.34 7.24
N ALA A 17 34.43 0.32 8.08
CA ALA A 17 35.48 -0.33 8.85
C ALA A 17 36.53 -1.01 7.95
N LEU A 18 36.10 -1.70 6.89
CA LEU A 18 37.01 -2.32 5.91
C LEU A 18 37.82 -1.28 5.13
N PHE A 19 37.23 -0.15 4.76
CA PHE A 19 37.97 0.97 4.15
C PHE A 19 39.00 1.56 5.11
N GLY A 20 38.67 1.70 6.41
CA GLY A 20 39.62 2.14 7.43
C GLY A 20 40.82 1.21 7.57
N ILE A 21 40.57 -0.11 7.58
CA ILE A 21 41.62 -1.14 7.61
C ILE A 21 42.47 -1.09 6.34
N ALA A 22 41.85 -0.92 5.16
CA ALA A 22 42.56 -0.82 3.89
C ALA A 22 43.53 0.37 3.86
N VAL A 23 43.10 1.56 4.31
CA VAL A 23 43.93 2.77 4.37
C VAL A 23 45.07 2.60 5.39
N TRP A 24 44.79 2.01 6.55
CA TRP A 24 45.80 1.75 7.57
C TRP A 24 46.86 0.75 7.10
N SER A 25 46.43 -0.35 6.48
CA SER A 25 47.34 -1.36 5.91
C SER A 25 48.16 -0.81 4.75
N ALA A 26 47.58 0.05 3.90
CA ALA A 26 48.30 0.70 2.82
C ALA A 26 49.37 1.67 3.34
N LYS A 27 49.06 2.48 4.37
CA LYS A 27 50.02 3.39 4.99
C LYS A 27 51.19 2.61 5.62
N LYS A 28 50.87 1.56 6.39
CA LYS A 28 51.88 0.71 7.04
C LYS A 28 52.73 -0.08 6.04
N GLY A 29 52.13 -0.56 4.95
CA GLY A 29 52.85 -1.24 3.86
C GLY A 29 53.79 -0.30 3.09
N TYR A 30 53.38 0.95 2.89
CA TYR A 30 54.24 1.98 2.28
C TYR A 30 55.44 2.33 3.16
N ASP A 31 55.22 2.51 4.47
CA ASP A 31 56.28 2.88 5.42
C ASP A 31 57.32 1.77 5.64
N ILE A 32 56.90 0.49 5.57
CA ILE A 32 57.77 -0.67 5.81
C ILE A 32 58.39 -1.21 4.50
N MET A 33 57.97 -0.68 3.34
CA MET A 33 58.38 -1.17 1.99
C MET A 33 58.08 -2.67 1.77
N ASP A 34 57.09 -3.20 2.49
CA ASP A 34 56.70 -4.61 2.40
C ASP A 34 55.46 -4.76 1.49
N PRO A 35 55.60 -5.40 0.32
CA PRO A 35 54.54 -5.50 -0.68
C PRO A 35 53.34 -6.34 -0.22
N THR A 36 53.47 -7.17 0.81
CA THR A 36 52.38 -8.03 1.29
C THR A 36 51.23 -7.23 1.89
N TYR A 37 51.52 -6.18 2.67
CA TYR A 37 50.50 -5.31 3.27
C TYR A 37 49.78 -4.43 2.25
N LEU A 38 50.46 -4.06 1.16
CA LEU A 38 49.84 -3.33 0.05
C LEU A 38 48.82 -4.21 -0.67
N VAL A 39 49.15 -5.48 -0.96
CA VAL A 39 48.23 -6.42 -1.61
C VAL A 39 46.99 -6.67 -0.74
N ILE A 40 47.17 -6.84 0.57
CA ILE A 40 46.05 -6.99 1.52
C ILE A 40 45.16 -5.74 1.53
N GLY A 41 45.75 -4.54 1.51
CA GLY A 41 45.02 -3.28 1.45
C GLY A 41 44.15 -3.16 0.20
N VAL A 42 44.68 -3.53 -0.97
CA VAL A 42 43.93 -3.50 -2.24
C VAL A 42 42.76 -4.50 -2.22
N ILE A 43 42.99 -5.72 -1.72
CA ILE A 43 41.93 -6.74 -1.62
C ILE A 43 40.81 -6.27 -0.69
N CYS A 44 41.15 -5.74 0.48
CA CYS A 44 40.17 -5.18 1.42
C CYS A 44 39.39 -3.99 0.83
N PHE A 45 40.05 -3.15 0.03
CA PHE A 45 39.41 -2.02 -0.65
C PHE A 45 38.37 -2.50 -1.68
N VAL A 46 38.71 -3.51 -2.48
CA VAL A 46 37.79 -4.07 -3.49
C VAL A 46 36.58 -4.74 -2.81
N ILE A 47 36.80 -5.51 -1.75
CA ILE A 47 35.71 -6.15 -0.98
C ILE A 47 34.82 -5.08 -0.32
N GLY A 48 35.42 -4.04 0.26
CA GLY A 48 34.67 -2.90 0.81
C GLY A 48 33.82 -2.20 -0.23
N LEU A 49 34.35 -2.01 -1.45
CA LEU A 49 33.64 -1.39 -2.56
C LEU A 49 32.45 -2.24 -3.02
N ILE A 50 32.63 -3.56 -3.18
CA ILE A 50 31.55 -4.49 -3.53
C ILE A 50 30.46 -4.50 -2.46
N ALA A 51 30.83 -4.53 -1.18
CA ALA A 51 29.88 -4.56 -0.06
C ALA A 51 29.02 -3.29 0.03
N VAL A 52 29.58 -2.13 -0.34
CA VAL A 52 28.87 -0.84 -0.29
C VAL A 52 28.10 -0.57 -1.59
N TRP A 53 28.52 -1.14 -2.72
CA TRP A 53 27.96 -0.86 -4.05
C TRP A 53 26.44 -1.05 -4.15
N GLU A 54 25.90 -2.17 -3.66
CA GLU A 54 24.45 -2.42 -3.64
C GLU A 54 23.69 -1.36 -2.84
N SER A 55 24.24 -0.97 -1.69
CA SER A 55 23.62 0.00 -0.78
C SER A 55 23.67 1.41 -1.37
N LEU A 56 24.76 1.75 -2.05
CA LEU A 56 24.95 3.03 -2.72
C LEU A 56 24.00 3.16 -3.92
N PHE A 57 23.86 2.10 -4.72
CA PHE A 57 22.93 2.07 -5.85
C PHE A 57 21.47 2.14 -5.39
N ALA A 58 21.11 1.43 -4.32
CA ALA A 58 19.77 1.52 -3.75
C ALA A 58 19.46 2.91 -3.17
N ALA A 59 20.44 3.53 -2.48
CA ALA A 59 20.29 4.88 -1.95
C ALA A 59 20.18 5.94 -3.05
N ALA A 60 20.91 5.78 -4.17
CA ALA A 60 20.87 6.71 -5.30
C ALA A 60 19.61 6.56 -6.17
N THR A 61 19.15 5.33 -6.39
CA THR A 61 17.99 5.06 -7.26
C THR A 61 16.66 5.30 -6.58
N ARG A 62 16.54 5.12 -5.26
CA ARG A 62 15.30 5.38 -4.51
C ARG A 62 14.72 6.80 -4.68
N PRO A 63 15.47 7.90 -4.46
CA PRO A 63 14.94 9.25 -4.65
C PRO A 63 14.64 9.54 -6.12
N PHE A 64 15.42 8.98 -7.05
CA PHE A 64 15.19 9.11 -8.48
C PHE A 64 13.91 8.39 -8.93
N MET A 65 13.67 7.17 -8.46
CA MET A 65 12.42 6.44 -8.69
C MET A 65 11.24 7.18 -8.07
N ALA A 66 11.37 7.72 -6.86
CA ALA A 66 10.32 8.54 -6.24
C ALA A 66 10.02 9.82 -7.04
N LEU A 67 11.04 10.43 -7.64
CA LEU A 67 10.89 11.60 -8.50
C LEU A 67 10.24 11.23 -9.84
N ILE A 68 10.66 10.13 -10.46
CA ILE A 68 10.01 9.59 -11.67
C ILE A 68 8.56 9.25 -11.37
N GLU A 69 8.26 8.58 -10.26
CA GLU A 69 6.89 8.30 -9.84
C GLU A 69 6.10 9.59 -9.65
N SER A 70 6.68 10.62 -9.04
CA SER A 70 6.03 11.93 -8.87
C SER A 70 5.73 12.63 -10.20
N ILE A 71 6.65 12.59 -11.17
CA ILE A 71 6.53 13.28 -12.46
C ILE A 71 5.69 12.49 -13.47
N VAL A 72 5.87 11.17 -13.52
CA VAL A 72 5.27 10.30 -14.54
C VAL A 72 3.93 9.71 -14.06
N PHE A 73 3.76 9.46 -12.75
CA PHE A 73 2.59 8.77 -12.20
C PHE A 73 2.17 9.31 -10.81
N PRO A 74 1.56 10.50 -10.69
CA PRO A 74 1.02 10.97 -9.43
C PRO A 74 -0.14 10.06 -9.00
N VAL A 75 0.14 9.07 -8.15
CA VAL A 75 -0.80 8.06 -7.64
C VAL A 75 -1.22 7.02 -8.69
N THR A 76 -0.75 5.79 -8.50
CA THR A 76 -1.27 4.55 -9.11
C THR A 76 -2.74 4.30 -8.71
N LYS A 77 -3.65 5.03 -9.36
CA LYS A 77 -5.11 4.81 -9.35
C LYS A 77 -5.69 4.70 -10.77
N PHE A 78 -4.89 4.29 -11.74
CA PHE A 78 -5.36 4.07 -13.12
C PHE A 78 -5.57 2.59 -13.41
N ASN A 79 -6.50 2.00 -12.66
CA ASN A 79 -7.57 1.29 -13.35
C ASN A 79 -8.82 1.54 -12.52
N LYS A 80 -9.77 2.32 -13.05
CA LYS A 80 -11.13 2.34 -12.51
C LYS A 80 -11.55 0.87 -12.50
N PRO A 81 -11.74 0.21 -11.33
CA PRO A 81 -12.01 -1.22 -11.32
C PRO A 81 -13.22 -1.46 -12.20
N LEU A 82 -13.21 -2.49 -13.06
CA LEU A 82 -14.36 -2.72 -13.92
C LEU A 82 -15.62 -2.80 -13.05
N LEU A 83 -16.68 -2.09 -13.43
CA LEU A 83 -17.96 -2.16 -12.74
C LEU A 83 -18.45 -3.61 -12.84
N ASN A 84 -18.34 -4.35 -11.74
CA ASN A 84 -18.71 -5.76 -11.67
C ASN A 84 -19.52 -6.03 -10.41
N LEU A 85 -20.84 -6.09 -10.58
CA LEU A 85 -21.77 -6.44 -9.49
C LEU A 85 -21.80 -7.96 -9.21
N LYS A 86 -21.21 -8.80 -10.08
CA LYS A 86 -21.24 -10.26 -9.90
C LYS A 86 -20.35 -10.72 -8.75
N LEU A 87 -19.21 -10.07 -8.54
CA LEU A 87 -18.29 -10.42 -7.45
C LEU A 87 -18.92 -10.22 -6.07
N PRO A 88 -19.47 -9.03 -5.73
CA PRO A 88 -20.13 -8.86 -4.44
C PRO A 88 -21.41 -9.68 -4.32
N ALA A 89 -22.12 -9.97 -5.42
CA ALA A 89 -23.25 -10.91 -5.40
C ALA A 89 -22.79 -12.34 -5.04
N TYR A 90 -21.68 -12.81 -5.63
CA TYR A 90 -21.09 -14.10 -5.28
C TYR A 90 -20.69 -14.18 -3.80
N TYR A 91 -20.15 -13.10 -3.23
CA TYR A 91 -19.88 -13.06 -1.78
C TYR A 91 -21.14 -13.13 -0.92
N ILE A 92 -22.26 -12.55 -1.37
CA ILE A 92 -23.56 -12.73 -0.70
C ILE A 92 -23.98 -14.21 -0.75
N ASP A 93 -23.86 -14.85 -1.92
CA ASP A 93 -24.25 -16.26 -2.10
C ASP A 93 -23.41 -17.21 -1.21
N GLU A 94 -22.14 -16.86 -0.97
CA GLU A 94 -21.22 -17.57 -0.07
C GLU A 94 -21.38 -17.16 1.42
N GLY A 95 -22.32 -16.27 1.75
CA GLY A 95 -22.54 -15.77 3.11
C GLY A 95 -21.46 -14.83 3.65
N ARG A 96 -20.54 -14.34 2.80
CA ARG A 96 -19.43 -13.45 3.14
C ARG A 96 -19.87 -11.98 3.04
N TYR A 97 -20.78 -11.58 3.93
CA TYR A 97 -21.47 -10.29 3.85
C TYR A 97 -20.54 -9.08 4.03
N ASP A 98 -19.54 -9.16 4.91
CA ASP A 98 -18.57 -8.07 5.12
C ASP A 98 -17.78 -7.75 3.85
N GLU A 99 -17.35 -8.79 3.15
CA GLU A 99 -16.59 -8.66 1.90
C GLU A 99 -17.46 -8.14 0.76
N ALA A 100 -18.72 -8.61 0.69
CA ALA A 100 -19.70 -8.08 -0.24
C ALA A 100 -19.90 -6.57 -0.03
N LEU A 101 -20.06 -6.14 1.22
CA LEU A 101 -20.23 -4.72 1.55
C LEU A 101 -19.00 -3.90 1.15
N ILE A 102 -17.79 -4.38 1.44
CA ILE A 102 -16.54 -3.71 1.05
C ILE A 102 -16.49 -3.51 -0.47
N GLU A 103 -16.83 -4.53 -1.26
CA GLU A 103 -16.86 -4.43 -2.72
C GLU A 103 -17.95 -3.48 -3.23
N TYR A 104 -19.17 -3.51 -2.67
CA TYR A 104 -20.20 -2.52 -3.01
C TYR A 104 -19.77 -1.09 -2.68
N MET A 105 -19.09 -0.87 -1.56
CA MET A 105 -18.56 0.44 -1.18
C MET A 105 -17.45 0.93 -2.10
N LYS A 106 -16.61 0.02 -2.62
CA LYS A 106 -15.67 0.36 -3.70
C LYS A 106 -16.40 0.77 -4.96
N ILE A 107 -17.45 0.03 -5.36
CA ILE A 107 -18.26 0.38 -6.53
C ILE A 107 -18.87 1.77 -6.36
N ILE A 108 -19.51 2.07 -5.22
CA ILE A 108 -20.08 3.40 -4.92
C ILE A 108 -19.02 4.52 -4.97
N LYS A 109 -17.77 4.21 -4.60
CA LYS A 109 -16.66 5.16 -4.63
C LYS A 109 -16.21 5.48 -6.07
N TYR A 110 -16.12 4.49 -6.95
CA TYR A 110 -15.63 4.64 -8.32
C TYR A 110 -16.73 4.88 -9.36
N TYR A 111 -17.94 4.42 -9.09
CA TYR A 111 -19.16 4.52 -9.90
C TYR A 111 -20.28 5.07 -9.00
N PRO A 112 -20.23 6.39 -8.70
CA PRO A 112 -21.15 7.01 -7.75
C PRO A 112 -22.61 7.03 -8.21
N ASP A 113 -22.87 6.75 -9.49
CA ASP A 113 -24.21 6.77 -10.09
C ASP A 113 -24.80 5.35 -10.21
N GLU A 114 -24.09 4.33 -9.72
CA GLU A 114 -24.52 2.95 -9.79
C GLU A 114 -25.61 2.65 -8.74
N THR A 115 -26.88 2.69 -9.17
CA THR A 115 -28.03 2.42 -8.31
C THR A 115 -27.94 1.06 -7.62
N GLY A 116 -27.57 0.00 -8.35
CA GLY A 116 -27.58 -1.36 -7.81
C GLY A 116 -26.63 -1.54 -6.62
N ALA A 117 -25.49 -0.84 -6.63
CA ALA A 117 -24.53 -0.89 -5.53
C ALA A 117 -25.08 -0.22 -4.26
N TYR A 118 -25.79 0.91 -4.40
CA TYR A 118 -26.44 1.57 -3.28
C TYR A 118 -27.55 0.71 -2.67
N GLU A 119 -28.42 0.13 -3.50
CA GLU A 119 -29.54 -0.69 -3.03
C GLU A 119 -29.05 -1.93 -2.27
N LYS A 120 -28.03 -2.61 -2.79
CA LYS A 120 -27.47 -3.80 -2.14
C LYS A 120 -26.72 -3.46 -0.86
N ALA A 121 -25.96 -2.36 -0.82
CA ALA A 121 -25.31 -1.91 0.40
C ALA A 121 -26.32 -1.51 1.49
N ILE A 122 -27.39 -0.79 1.11
CA ILE A 122 -28.48 -0.42 2.04
C ILE A 122 -29.16 -1.69 2.58
N TRP A 123 -29.48 -2.65 1.71
CA TRP A 123 -30.08 -3.92 2.13
C TRP A 123 -29.18 -4.69 3.10
N LEU A 124 -27.87 -4.79 2.82
CA LEU A 124 -26.90 -5.43 3.72
C LEU A 124 -26.89 -4.77 5.10
N HIS A 125 -26.85 -3.43 5.15
CA HIS A 125 -26.87 -2.70 6.42
C HIS A 125 -28.14 -2.92 7.23
N VAL A 126 -29.33 -2.93 6.59
CA VAL A 126 -30.60 -3.10 7.31
C VAL A 126 -30.84 -4.55 7.73
N GLU A 127 -30.68 -5.51 6.82
CA GLU A 127 -31.14 -6.89 7.02
C GLU A 127 -30.06 -7.82 7.60
N ILE A 128 -28.78 -7.52 7.37
CA ILE A 128 -27.68 -8.40 7.83
C ILE A 128 -26.96 -7.79 9.02
N PHE A 129 -26.60 -6.51 8.94
CA PHE A 129 -25.82 -5.84 9.98
C PHE A 129 -26.69 -5.12 11.02
N GLU A 130 -28.00 -4.99 10.77
CA GLU A 130 -28.96 -4.25 11.60
C GLU A 130 -28.52 -2.79 11.88
N ASP A 131 -27.64 -2.24 11.04
CA ASP A 131 -27.11 -0.88 11.11
C ASP A 131 -27.95 0.07 10.25
N SER A 132 -29.09 0.45 10.83
CA SER A 132 -30.03 1.39 10.18
C SER A 132 -29.47 2.81 10.05
N GLU A 133 -28.44 3.16 10.83
CA GLU A 133 -27.82 4.49 10.76
C GLU A 133 -26.98 4.61 9.48
N GLU A 134 -26.10 3.65 9.21
CA GLU A 134 -25.29 3.64 7.98
C GLU A 134 -26.15 3.46 6.73
N ALA A 135 -27.21 2.64 6.80
CA ALA A 135 -28.19 2.53 5.72
C ALA A 135 -28.83 3.90 5.38
N MET A 136 -29.22 4.67 6.41
CA MET A 136 -29.79 6.01 6.22
C MET A 136 -28.76 7.00 5.66
N LYS A 137 -27.50 6.92 6.07
CA LYS A 137 -26.40 7.74 5.50
C LYS A 137 -26.23 7.45 4.01
N LEU A 138 -26.20 6.18 3.60
CA LEU A 138 -26.11 5.78 2.20
C LEU A 138 -27.33 6.25 1.39
N PHE A 139 -28.53 6.10 1.94
CA PHE A 139 -29.77 6.57 1.32
C PHE A 139 -29.76 8.08 1.08
N ASN A 140 -29.38 8.87 2.09
CA ASN A 140 -29.26 10.32 1.98
C ASN A 140 -28.20 10.73 0.95
N ARG A 141 -27.08 10.00 0.90
CA ARG A 141 -26.03 10.21 -0.10
C ARG A 141 -26.53 9.95 -1.52
N ALA A 142 -27.32 8.89 -1.72
CA ALA A 142 -27.93 8.58 -3.01
C ALA A 142 -28.94 9.65 -3.43
N LYS A 143 -29.81 10.08 -2.50
CA LYS A 143 -30.77 11.17 -2.72
C LYS A 143 -30.08 12.49 -3.09
N LYS A 144 -29.01 12.86 -2.39
CA LYS A 144 -28.22 14.07 -2.69
C LYS A 144 -27.62 14.04 -4.10
N ARG A 145 -27.34 12.86 -4.62
CA ARG A 145 -26.80 12.63 -5.97
C ARG A 145 -27.89 12.43 -7.03
N ASN A 146 -29.17 12.53 -6.67
CA ASN A 146 -30.32 12.26 -7.54
C ASN A 146 -30.33 10.83 -8.13
N ILE A 147 -29.80 9.85 -7.39
CA ILE A 147 -29.85 8.44 -7.79
C ILE A 147 -31.27 7.92 -7.59
N SER A 148 -31.83 7.33 -8.64
CA SER A 148 -33.17 6.74 -8.59
C SER A 148 -33.14 5.39 -7.88
N LEU A 149 -33.38 5.40 -6.57
CA LEU A 149 -33.53 4.19 -5.75
C LEU A 149 -34.95 3.61 -5.87
N SER A 150 -35.06 2.28 -5.93
CA SER A 150 -36.31 1.51 -5.94
C SER A 150 -37.17 1.75 -4.69
N GLU A 151 -38.48 1.54 -4.82
CA GLU A 151 -39.41 1.65 -3.70
C GLU A 151 -39.09 0.69 -2.55
N GLN A 152 -38.55 -0.50 -2.86
CA GLN A 152 -38.11 -1.48 -1.86
C GLN A 152 -36.99 -0.91 -0.96
N SER A 153 -35.95 -0.32 -1.54
CA SER A 153 -34.87 0.28 -0.74
C SER A 153 -35.36 1.45 0.13
N ARG A 154 -36.33 2.23 -0.37
CA ARG A 154 -36.98 3.31 0.39
C ARG A 154 -37.78 2.77 1.57
N SER A 155 -38.48 1.65 1.40
CA SER A 155 -39.23 1.03 2.49
C SER A 155 -38.30 0.40 3.53
N LEU A 156 -37.22 -0.26 3.11
CA LEU A 156 -36.24 -0.88 4.01
C LEU A 156 -35.66 0.13 5.00
N VAL A 157 -35.22 1.29 4.50
CA VAL A 157 -34.66 2.35 5.33
C VAL A 157 -35.70 2.94 6.29
N LYS A 158 -36.96 3.09 5.86
CA LYS A 158 -38.05 3.55 6.73
C LYS A 158 -38.33 2.57 7.87
N ILE A 159 -38.33 1.27 7.58
CA ILE A 159 -38.54 0.21 8.57
C ILE A 159 -37.39 0.22 9.59
N GLY A 160 -36.15 0.19 9.12
CA GLY A 160 -34.97 0.23 9.99
C GLY A 160 -34.85 1.51 10.82
N SER A 161 -35.33 2.65 10.32
CA SER A 161 -35.30 3.92 11.05
C SER A 161 -36.33 4.04 12.19
N LYS A 162 -37.28 3.11 12.28
CA LYS A 162 -38.31 3.15 13.31
C LYS A 162 -37.72 2.52 14.59
N PRO A 163 -37.71 3.24 15.73
CA PRO A 163 -37.20 2.66 16.97
C PRO A 163 -38.04 1.42 17.31
N LEU A 164 -37.37 0.30 17.56
CA LEU A 164 -37.96 -0.89 18.16
C LEU A 164 -38.48 -0.44 19.53
N GLY A 165 -39.80 -0.24 19.61
CA GLY A 165 -40.49 0.20 20.82
C GLY A 165 -40.61 -0.91 21.86
#